data_AF-A0C578-F1
#
_entry.id   AF-A0C578-F1
#
_cell.length_a   1.000
_cell.length_b   1.000
_cell.length_c   1.000
_cell.angle_alpha   90.00
_cell.angle_beta   90.00
_cell.angle_gamma   90.00
#
_symmetry.space_group_name_H-M   'P 1'
#
loop_
_entity.id
_entity.type
_entity.pdbx_description
1 polymer ?
#
loop_
_entity_poly.entity_id
_entity_poly.type
_entity_poly.pdbx_seq_one_letter_code
_entity_poly.pdbx_strand_id
1 'polypeptide(L)'
;MTSIQQHSQAERPKEQQKQQKSTSSRDSESSDPSYDFVKDLNQKSSLKRTPEEEQDLLYRYKGKHGLKYQKISNELRQKLIKQVTTTGCTIKSAARDLNINFSTAKAIMQIYRKEGRTSKKIKRTKTLEELKNPEQLIQAGLQKEDQCQPRQNTVQDSIETIHYQQVEENNRNQAIIIQQINAQNQYLQGRVNQLQQEKSQLCQNYSYLNFQYNQLQQMVRQTMPPYSKPYQF
;
A
#
# COMPACT_ATOMS: atom_id res chain seq x y z
N MET A 1 -31.03 -38.18 -39.26
CA MET A 1 -32.24 -38.00 -38.43
C MET A 1 -31.99 -38.62 -37.08
N THR A 2 -31.65 -37.82 -36.06
CA THR A 2 -31.83 -38.17 -34.65
C THR A 2 -31.70 -36.90 -33.81
N SER A 3 -32.67 -36.72 -32.94
CA SER A 3 -33.01 -35.54 -32.17
C SER A 3 -32.22 -35.48 -30.86
N ILE A 4 -31.63 -34.34 -30.52
CA ILE A 4 -31.15 -34.05 -29.15
C ILE A 4 -31.68 -32.66 -28.76
N GLN A 5 -32.70 -32.71 -27.91
CA GLN A 5 -33.44 -31.60 -27.36
C GLN A 5 -32.71 -31.10 -26.11
N GLN A 6 -32.17 -29.88 -26.16
CA GLN A 6 -31.55 -29.21 -25.02
C GLN A 6 -32.60 -28.36 -24.29
N HIS A 7 -32.85 -28.66 -23.02
CA HIS A 7 -33.47 -27.74 -22.07
C HIS A 7 -32.42 -27.31 -21.05
N SER A 8 -31.94 -26.08 -21.16
CA SER A 8 -31.23 -25.40 -20.08
C SER A 8 -31.84 -24.02 -19.87
N GLN A 9 -32.45 -23.85 -18.71
CA GLN A 9 -33.06 -22.62 -18.24
C GLN A 9 -31.99 -21.56 -18.00
N ALA A 10 -32.23 -20.36 -18.52
CA ALA A 10 -31.39 -19.19 -18.31
C ALA A 10 -31.83 -18.46 -17.03
N GLU A 11 -31.00 -18.50 -15.98
CA GLU A 11 -31.08 -17.57 -14.87
C GLU A 11 -30.39 -16.25 -15.24
N ARG A 12 -31.14 -15.14 -15.17
CA ARG A 12 -30.66 -13.77 -15.41
C ARG A 12 -30.02 -13.19 -14.14
N PRO A 13 -28.84 -12.56 -14.20
CA PRO A 13 -28.40 -11.65 -13.16
C PRO A 13 -29.06 -10.27 -13.31
N LYS A 14 -29.57 -9.73 -12.20
CA LYS A 14 -30.08 -8.35 -12.10
C LYS A 14 -28.90 -7.37 -12.01
N GLU A 15 -28.77 -6.49 -13.01
CA GLU A 15 -27.94 -5.28 -12.93
C GLU A 15 -28.59 -4.28 -11.96
N GLN A 16 -27.86 -3.88 -10.90
CA GLN A 16 -28.21 -2.71 -10.11
C GLN A 16 -27.33 -1.52 -10.51
N GLN A 17 -28.05 -0.47 -10.88
CA GLN A 17 -27.57 0.77 -11.45
C GLN A 17 -26.75 1.60 -10.45
N LYS A 18 -25.66 2.14 -10.98
CA LYS A 18 -24.73 3.09 -10.40
C LYS A 18 -25.34 4.49 -10.50
N GLN A 19 -25.84 5.06 -9.40
CA GLN A 19 -26.24 6.47 -9.37
C GLN A 19 -25.04 7.34 -8.98
N GLN A 20 -24.64 8.18 -9.93
CA GLN A 20 -23.79 9.35 -9.75
C GLN A 20 -24.60 10.40 -8.96
N LYS A 21 -24.00 11.01 -7.93
CA LYS A 21 -24.56 12.19 -7.28
C LYS A 21 -23.56 13.33 -7.31
N SER A 22 -24.10 14.45 -7.76
CA SER A 22 -23.50 15.68 -8.23
C SER A 22 -22.91 16.55 -7.13
N THR A 23 -21.97 17.36 -7.60
CA THR A 23 -21.34 18.55 -7.01
C THR A 23 -22.36 19.61 -6.58
N SER A 24 -22.18 20.18 -5.38
CA SER A 24 -22.74 21.50 -5.03
C SER A 24 -21.69 22.31 -4.25
N SER A 25 -21.22 23.37 -4.91
CA SER A 25 -20.46 24.48 -4.33
C SER A 25 -21.33 25.25 -3.35
N ARG A 26 -20.78 25.58 -2.17
CA ARG A 26 -21.38 26.54 -1.25
C ARG A 26 -20.29 27.41 -0.68
N ASP A 27 -20.17 28.59 -1.26
CA ASP A 27 -19.38 29.70 -0.74
C ASP A 27 -19.95 30.11 0.63
N SER A 28 -19.06 30.33 1.60
CA SER A 28 -19.41 30.89 2.90
C SER A 28 -18.37 31.95 3.24
N GLU A 29 -18.75 33.18 2.99
CA GLU A 29 -18.09 34.39 3.47
C GLU A 29 -18.13 34.40 4.99
N SER A 30 -16.98 34.14 5.60
CA SER A 30 -16.74 34.25 7.04
C SER A 30 -15.99 35.55 7.28
N SER A 31 -16.72 36.61 7.61
CA SER A 31 -16.15 37.85 8.15
C SER A 31 -15.40 37.54 9.45
N ASP A 32 -14.08 37.68 9.42
CA ASP A 32 -13.18 37.50 10.56
C ASP A 32 -13.00 38.86 11.26
N PRO A 33 -13.61 39.10 12.45
CA PRO A 33 -13.29 40.27 13.24
C PRO A 33 -11.88 40.08 13.80
N SER A 34 -10.91 40.78 13.21
CA SER A 34 -9.52 40.86 13.66
C SER A 34 -9.45 41.35 15.11
N TYR A 35 -9.57 40.40 16.04
CA TYR A 35 -9.43 40.60 17.48
C TYR A 35 -7.95 40.79 17.81
N ASP A 36 -7.57 42.03 18.10
CA ASP A 36 -6.20 42.43 18.40
C ASP A 36 -5.86 42.15 19.88
N PHE A 37 -5.45 40.91 20.16
CA PHE A 37 -5.23 40.34 21.50
C PHE A 37 -4.08 41.00 22.29
N VAL A 38 -3.24 41.80 21.64
CA VAL A 38 -2.02 42.35 22.26
C VAL A 38 -2.35 43.42 23.33
N LYS A 39 -3.55 44.01 23.30
CA LYS A 39 -3.96 45.06 24.26
C LYS A 39 -4.38 44.54 25.65
N ASP A 40 -4.83 43.31 25.79
CA ASP A 40 -5.39 42.81 27.06
C ASP A 40 -4.37 42.19 28.02
N LEU A 41 -3.14 41.91 27.56
CA LEU A 41 -2.13 41.24 28.40
C LEU A 41 -1.44 42.16 29.42
N ASN A 42 -1.62 43.48 29.31
CA ASN A 42 -0.88 44.45 30.13
C ASN A 42 -1.68 45.10 31.26
N GLN A 43 -2.95 44.71 31.50
CA GLN A 43 -3.82 45.42 32.47
C GLN A 43 -4.25 44.66 33.73
N LYS A 44 -3.86 43.39 33.97
CA LYS A 44 -4.29 42.70 35.21
C LYS A 44 -3.17 41.90 35.87
N SER A 45 -2.24 42.62 36.49
CA SER A 45 -1.40 42.10 37.57
C SER A 45 -2.16 42.19 38.90
N SER A 46 -2.00 41.17 39.76
CA SER A 46 -2.39 41.13 41.19
C SER A 46 -3.75 40.54 41.62
N LEU A 47 -4.14 39.37 41.11
CA LEU A 47 -4.89 38.42 41.94
C LEU A 47 -4.04 37.17 42.18
N LYS A 48 -3.79 36.86 43.46
CA LYS A 48 -3.09 35.65 43.91
C LYS A 48 -3.90 34.42 43.48
N ARG A 49 -3.47 33.76 42.41
CA ARG A 49 -4.06 32.49 41.94
C ARG A 49 -3.57 31.33 42.79
N THR A 50 -4.43 30.33 42.91
CA THR A 50 -4.11 29.06 43.57
C THR A 50 -3.16 28.22 42.69
N PRO A 51 -2.29 27.38 43.28
CA PRO A 51 -1.35 26.55 42.51
C PRO A 51 -2.04 25.54 41.58
N GLU A 52 -3.30 25.19 41.87
CA GLU A 52 -4.13 24.31 41.03
C GLU A 52 -4.65 25.03 39.77
N GLU A 53 -5.08 26.29 39.89
CA GLU A 53 -5.46 27.12 38.73
C GLU A 53 -4.25 27.49 37.87
N GLU A 54 -3.06 27.59 38.44
CA GLU A 54 -1.83 27.84 37.69
C GLU A 54 -1.44 26.66 36.80
N GLN A 55 -1.66 25.41 37.25
CA GLN A 55 -1.49 24.21 36.41
C GLN A 55 -2.53 24.13 35.29
N ASP A 56 -3.79 24.43 35.57
CA ASP A 56 -4.85 24.37 34.55
C ASP A 56 -4.70 25.50 33.51
N LEU A 57 -4.25 26.68 33.94
CA LEU A 57 -3.81 27.75 33.04
C LEU A 57 -2.58 27.34 32.24
N LEU A 58 -1.59 26.64 32.79
CA LEU A 58 -0.45 26.12 32.02
C LEU A 58 -0.90 25.12 30.94
N TYR A 59 -1.93 24.33 31.24
CA TYR A 59 -2.55 23.39 30.31
C TYR A 59 -3.32 24.11 29.19
N ARG A 60 -3.96 25.25 29.48
CA ARG A 60 -4.64 26.11 28.50
C ARG A 60 -3.71 27.07 27.74
N TYR A 61 -2.60 27.52 28.33
CA TYR A 61 -1.62 28.45 27.75
C TYR A 61 -0.59 27.77 26.84
N LYS A 62 -0.53 26.43 26.81
CA LYS A 62 0.05 25.68 25.69
C LYS A 62 -0.90 25.69 24.50
N GLY A 63 -1.09 26.86 23.91
CA GLY A 63 -1.90 27.06 22.73
C GLY A 63 -1.49 26.17 21.55
N LYS A 64 -2.53 25.67 20.86
CA LYS A 64 -2.72 25.18 19.48
C LYS A 64 -1.57 24.65 18.59
N HIS A 65 -0.27 24.96 18.75
CA HIS A 65 0.80 24.45 17.87
C HIS A 65 2.18 24.25 18.55
N GLY A 66 2.22 24.00 19.87
CA GLY A 66 3.48 23.89 20.62
C GLY A 66 3.82 22.51 21.21
N LEU A 67 2.97 21.49 21.06
CA LEU A 67 3.27 20.16 21.60
C LEU A 67 4.41 19.55 20.79
N LYS A 68 5.64 19.60 21.33
CA LYS A 68 6.77 18.86 20.80
C LYS A 68 6.35 17.40 20.65
N TYR A 69 6.34 16.90 19.42
CA TYR A 69 5.98 15.52 19.13
C TYR A 69 6.78 14.58 20.02
N GLN A 70 6.08 13.68 20.72
CA GLN A 70 6.72 12.65 21.52
C GLN A 70 7.66 11.84 20.62
N LYS A 71 8.95 11.82 20.98
CA LYS A 71 9.94 11.04 20.24
C LYS A 71 9.69 9.56 20.50
N ILE A 72 9.19 8.85 19.49
CA ILE A 72 8.94 7.40 19.59
C ILE A 72 10.26 6.64 19.40
N SER A 73 10.57 5.72 20.32
CA SER A 73 11.73 4.82 20.24
C SER A 73 11.50 3.69 19.21
N ASN A 74 12.58 3.02 18.79
CA ASN A 74 12.44 1.86 17.89
C ASN A 74 11.68 0.71 18.56
N GLU A 75 11.88 0.51 19.87
CA GLU A 75 11.20 -0.53 20.63
C GLU A 75 9.68 -0.32 20.67
N LEU A 76 9.22 0.92 20.93
CA LEU A 76 7.79 1.24 20.91
C LEU A 76 7.18 1.01 19.53
N ARG A 77 7.93 1.32 18.47
CA ARG A 77 7.50 1.06 17.08
C ARG A 77 7.34 -0.44 16.83
N GLN A 78 8.29 -1.26 17.28
CA GLN A 78 8.23 -2.72 17.14
C GLN A 78 7.08 -3.32 17.97
N LYS A 79 6.89 -2.88 19.22
CA LYS A 79 5.78 -3.30 20.09
C LYS A 79 4.42 -3.00 19.45
N LEU A 80 4.25 -1.78 18.91
CA LEU A 80 3.02 -1.38 18.23
C LEU A 80 2.73 -2.27 17.01
N ILE A 81 3.72 -2.48 16.15
CA ILE A 81 3.57 -3.32 14.96
C ILE A 81 3.20 -4.74 15.38
N LYS A 82 3.94 -5.32 16.34
CA LYS A 82 3.70 -6.68 16.84
C LYS A 82 2.29 -6.85 17.40
N GLN A 83 1.79 -5.89 18.19
CA GLN A 83 0.42 -5.95 18.72
C GLN A 83 -0.64 -5.90 17.61
N VAL A 84 -0.47 -5.00 16.63
CA VAL A 84 -1.45 -4.86 15.55
C VAL A 84 -1.44 -6.07 14.60
N THR A 85 -0.26 -6.63 14.30
CA THR A 85 -0.13 -7.75 13.35
C THR A 85 -0.37 -9.11 13.99
N THR A 86 0.14 -9.34 15.19
CA THR A 86 0.10 -10.66 15.85
C THR A 86 -1.22 -10.86 16.60
N THR A 87 -1.68 -9.84 17.31
CA THR A 87 -2.90 -9.91 18.13
C THR A 87 -4.14 -9.49 17.33
N GLY A 88 -3.98 -8.84 16.17
CA GLY A 88 -5.09 -8.34 15.37
C GLY A 88 -5.81 -7.12 15.98
N CYS A 89 -5.21 -6.49 16.99
CA CYS A 89 -5.77 -5.32 17.65
C CYS A 89 -5.86 -4.12 16.69
N THR A 90 -6.89 -3.29 16.86
CA THR A 90 -7.00 -2.05 16.09
C THR A 90 -5.84 -1.11 16.39
N ILE A 91 -5.44 -0.30 15.40
CA ILE A 91 -4.38 0.71 15.58
C ILE A 91 -4.74 1.67 16.73
N LYS A 92 -6.03 1.97 16.92
CA LYS A 92 -6.52 2.86 17.96
C LYS A 92 -6.37 2.26 19.36
N SER A 93 -6.64 0.96 19.53
CA SER A 93 -6.45 0.29 20.83
C SER A 93 -4.97 0.18 21.19
N ALA A 94 -4.14 -0.32 20.28
CA ALA A 94 -2.70 -0.47 20.52
C ALA A 94 -1.99 0.88 20.79
N ALA A 95 -2.44 1.97 20.15
CA ALA A 95 -1.92 3.31 20.40
C ALA A 95 -2.24 3.81 21.81
N ARG A 96 -3.44 3.50 22.34
CA ARG A 96 -3.79 3.83 23.73
C ARG A 96 -2.94 3.03 24.71
N ASP A 97 -2.77 1.73 24.48
CA ASP A 97 -2.03 0.84 25.38
C ASP A 97 -0.55 1.23 25.48
N LEU A 98 0.04 1.71 24.38
CA LEU A 98 1.44 2.13 24.31
C LEU A 98 1.65 3.62 24.59
N ASN A 99 0.59 4.38 24.92
CA ASN A 99 0.62 5.82 25.11
C ASN A 99 1.30 6.58 23.95
N ILE A 100 0.88 6.27 22.71
CA ILE A 100 1.37 6.91 21.48
C ILE A 100 0.21 7.67 20.82
N ASN A 101 0.49 8.87 20.31
CA ASN A 101 -0.49 9.62 19.53
C ASN A 101 -1.02 8.81 18.34
N PHE A 102 -2.34 8.82 18.14
CA PHE A 102 -2.99 8.03 17.09
C PHE A 102 -2.48 8.36 15.68
N SER A 103 -2.20 9.64 15.39
CA SER A 103 -1.61 10.07 14.12
C SER A 103 -0.22 9.44 13.89
N THR A 104 0.61 9.39 14.93
CA THR A 104 1.94 8.76 14.89
C THR A 104 1.84 7.25 14.70
N ALA A 105 0.94 6.58 15.41
CA ALA A 105 0.68 5.15 15.24
C ALA A 105 0.21 4.81 13.81
N LYS A 106 -0.69 5.64 13.25
CA LYS A 106 -1.15 5.51 11.86
C LYS A 106 -0.01 5.65 10.85
N ALA A 107 0.87 6.64 11.04
CA ALA A 107 2.04 6.83 10.19
C ALA A 107 3.02 5.64 10.27
N ILE A 108 3.28 5.12 11.47
CA ILE A 108 4.11 3.93 11.67
C ILE A 108 3.54 2.73 10.91
N MET A 109 2.25 2.45 11.06
CA MET A 109 1.59 1.32 10.40
C MET A 109 1.51 1.49 8.89
N GLN A 110 1.35 2.73 8.39
CA GLN A 110 1.40 3.00 6.96
C GLN A 110 2.78 2.71 6.37
N ILE A 111 3.86 3.13 7.04
CA ILE A 111 5.23 2.82 6.61
C ILE A 111 5.46 1.30 6.66
N TYR A 112 5.01 0.62 7.72
CA TYR A 112 5.13 -0.83 7.82
C TYR A 112 4.39 -1.56 6.70
N ARG A 113 3.15 -1.16 6.37
CA ARG A 113 2.39 -1.75 5.25
C ARG A 113 3.02 -1.51 3.88
N LYS A 114 3.68 -0.36 3.69
CA LYS A 114 4.31 0.00 2.41
C LYS A 114 5.72 -0.57 2.23
N GLU A 115 6.54 -0.49 3.28
CA GLU A 115 7.98 -0.81 3.22
C GLU A 115 8.34 -2.12 3.95
N GLY A 116 7.45 -2.69 4.76
CA GLY A 116 7.76 -3.83 5.65
C GLY A 116 8.67 -3.49 6.84
N ARG A 117 9.07 -2.22 6.98
CA ARG A 117 10.12 -1.82 7.91
C ARG A 117 9.61 -1.57 9.33
N THR A 118 10.24 -2.22 10.31
CA THR A 118 9.95 -2.11 11.75
C THR A 118 10.79 -1.05 12.47
N SER A 119 12.02 -0.81 12.03
CA SER A 119 12.99 0.10 12.67
C SER A 119 13.15 1.45 11.93
N LYS A 120 13.65 2.49 12.61
CA LYS A 120 14.03 3.76 11.96
C LYS A 120 15.10 3.54 10.88
N LYS A 121 15.12 4.40 9.86
CA LYS A 121 16.04 4.26 8.72
C LYS A 121 17.38 4.77 9.20
N ILE A 122 18.38 3.89 9.26
CA ILE A 122 19.75 4.29 9.57
C ILE A 122 20.20 5.13 8.38
N LYS A 123 20.40 6.44 8.59
CA LYS A 123 21.11 7.25 7.61
C LYS A 123 22.56 6.78 7.69
N ARG A 124 23.12 6.27 6.59
CA ARG A 124 24.57 6.06 6.48
C ARG A 124 25.21 7.42 6.70
N THR A 125 25.78 7.64 7.88
CA THR A 125 26.80 8.66 8.04
C THR A 125 27.91 8.23 7.10
N LYS A 126 28.20 9.04 6.08
CA LYS A 126 29.42 8.86 5.30
C LYS A 126 30.57 9.16 6.27
N THR A 127 31.07 8.16 6.98
CA THR A 127 32.49 8.14 7.35
C THR A 127 33.24 7.92 6.04
N LEU A 128 33.41 9.02 5.33
CA LEU A 128 34.55 9.22 4.46
C LEU A 128 35.74 9.38 5.43
N GLU A 129 36.82 8.66 5.15
CA GLU A 129 38.09 8.61 5.90
C GLU A 129 38.29 7.38 6.80
N GLU A 130 39.46 6.79 6.61
CA GLU A 130 40.08 5.65 7.32
C GLU A 130 39.57 4.25 6.96
N LEU A 131 40.01 3.76 5.79
CA LEU A 131 40.50 2.38 5.55
C LEU A 131 40.94 2.26 4.08
N LYS A 132 42.00 2.99 3.72
CA LYS A 132 42.82 2.72 2.53
C LYS A 132 44.28 2.71 2.97
N ASN A 133 44.72 1.55 3.46
CA ASN A 133 46.11 1.10 3.38
C ASN A 133 46.15 -0.41 3.69
N PRO A 134 46.04 -1.29 2.68
CA PRO A 134 46.28 -2.72 2.85
C PRO A 134 47.67 -3.16 2.36
N GLU A 135 48.71 -2.32 2.45
CA GLU A 135 49.98 -2.60 1.73
C GLU A 135 51.29 -2.45 2.53
N GLN A 136 51.27 -2.48 3.87
CA GLN A 136 52.50 -2.46 4.69
C GLN A 136 52.51 -3.42 5.89
N LEU A 137 52.04 -4.66 5.74
CA LEU A 137 52.28 -5.68 6.78
C LEU A 137 52.61 -7.06 6.20
N ILE A 138 53.61 -7.12 5.33
CA ILE A 138 54.31 -8.37 4.94
C ILE A 138 55.81 -8.11 5.02
N GLN A 139 56.37 -7.96 6.22
CA GLN A 139 57.79 -8.23 6.55
C GLN A 139 58.11 -7.79 7.99
N ALA A 140 57.69 -8.57 8.97
CA ALA A 140 58.38 -8.69 10.26
C ALA A 140 57.73 -9.84 11.04
N GLY A 141 58.50 -10.90 11.32
CA GLY A 141 58.06 -11.93 12.26
C GLY A 141 58.22 -13.37 11.80
N LEU A 142 59.30 -13.70 11.09
CA LEU A 142 59.89 -15.04 11.20
C LEU A 142 60.76 -15.04 12.46
N GLN A 143 60.63 -16.10 13.25
CA GLN A 143 61.30 -16.41 14.53
C GLN A 143 60.59 -15.94 15.81
N LYS A 144 59.73 -16.82 16.35
CA LYS A 144 59.99 -17.49 17.63
C LYS A 144 59.02 -18.66 17.84
N GLU A 145 59.60 -19.81 18.12
CA GLU A 145 58.93 -21.02 18.56
C GLU A 145 58.33 -20.87 19.97
N ASP A 146 57.38 -21.76 20.22
CA ASP A 146 56.93 -22.33 21.48
C ASP A 146 55.92 -21.62 22.40
N GLN A 147 54.89 -22.43 22.69
CA GLN A 147 53.96 -22.40 23.83
C GLN A 147 53.00 -21.21 23.94
N CYS A 148 51.76 -21.38 23.42
CA CYS A 148 50.55 -21.51 24.26
C CYS A 148 49.23 -21.43 23.45
N GLN A 149 48.28 -22.29 23.85
CA GLN A 149 46.80 -22.15 23.75
C GLN A 149 46.11 -22.43 22.39
N PRO A 150 45.45 -23.59 22.22
CA PRO A 150 44.47 -23.82 21.16
C PRO A 150 43.06 -23.48 21.64
N ARG A 151 42.65 -22.19 21.67
CA ARG A 151 41.24 -21.82 21.97
C ARG A 151 40.80 -20.49 21.33
N GLN A 152 40.86 -20.34 20.01
CA GLN A 152 40.12 -19.27 19.31
C GLN A 152 39.43 -19.69 18.00
N ASN A 153 39.60 -20.92 17.52
CA ASN A 153 39.05 -21.36 16.21
C ASN A 153 37.59 -21.84 16.20
N THR A 154 36.87 -21.87 17.33
CA THR A 154 35.49 -22.42 17.36
C THR A 154 34.38 -21.37 17.20
N VAL A 155 34.68 -20.07 17.29
CA VAL A 155 33.65 -19.01 17.22
C VAL A 155 33.43 -18.50 15.79
N GLN A 156 34.45 -18.60 14.92
CA GLN A 156 34.38 -18.11 13.54
C GLN A 156 33.49 -18.99 12.65
N ASP A 157 33.57 -20.32 12.81
CA ASP A 157 32.72 -21.30 12.11
C ASP A 157 31.21 -21.10 12.42
N SER A 158 30.88 -20.61 13.62
CA SER A 158 29.49 -20.34 13.99
C SER A 158 28.88 -19.17 13.23
N ILE A 159 29.67 -18.16 12.85
CA ILE A 159 29.15 -16.96 12.17
C ILE A 159 28.93 -17.26 10.68
N GLU A 160 29.86 -17.99 10.07
CA GLU A 160 29.74 -18.41 8.66
C GLU A 160 28.56 -19.35 8.45
N THR A 161 28.31 -20.26 9.40
CA THR A 161 27.17 -21.18 9.36
C THR A 161 25.82 -20.42 9.39
N ILE A 162 25.70 -19.39 10.25
CA ILE A 162 24.47 -18.57 10.33
C ILE A 162 24.26 -17.77 9.04
N HIS A 163 25.33 -17.20 8.48
CA HIS A 163 25.23 -16.43 7.24
C HIS A 163 24.78 -17.32 6.07
N TYR A 164 25.34 -18.53 5.97
CA TYR A 164 24.96 -19.49 4.93
C TYR A 164 23.48 -19.87 5.04
N GLN A 165 23.02 -20.20 6.25
CA GLN A 165 21.62 -20.55 6.49
C GLN A 165 20.66 -19.40 6.13
N GLN A 166 21.03 -18.15 6.43
CA GLN A 166 20.23 -16.99 6.06
C GLN A 166 20.17 -16.77 4.54
N VAL A 167 21.27 -17.00 3.82
CA VAL A 167 21.28 -16.93 2.35
C VAL A 167 20.40 -18.02 1.73
N GLU A 168 20.44 -19.23 2.29
CA GLU A 168 19.62 -20.36 1.84
C GLU A 168 18.12 -20.10 2.05
N GLU A 169 17.72 -19.58 3.22
CA GLU A 169 16.34 -19.15 3.47
C GLU A 169 15.87 -18.06 2.51
N ASN A 170 16.73 -17.07 2.23
CA ASN A 170 16.42 -16.01 1.26
C ASN A 170 16.25 -16.57 -0.15
N ASN A 171 17.05 -17.56 -0.55
CA ASN A 171 16.92 -18.23 -1.84
C ASN A 171 15.62 -19.04 -1.91
N ARG A 172 15.27 -19.77 -0.85
CA ARG A 172 14.01 -20.52 -0.74
C ARG A 172 12.80 -19.59 -0.83
N ASN A 173 12.83 -18.44 -0.15
CA ASN A 173 11.77 -17.44 -0.21
C ASN A 173 11.63 -16.84 -1.63
N GLN A 174 12.75 -16.55 -2.30
CA GLN A 174 12.73 -16.10 -3.69
C GLN A 174 12.14 -17.15 -4.63
N ALA A 175 12.50 -18.42 -4.45
CA ALA A 175 11.96 -19.52 -5.24
C ALA A 175 10.43 -19.65 -5.10
N ILE A 176 9.90 -19.49 -3.88
CA ILE A 176 8.45 -19.49 -3.63
C ILE A 176 7.76 -18.33 -4.36
N ILE A 177 8.34 -17.13 -4.32
CA ILE A 177 7.79 -15.96 -5.02
C ILE A 177 7.77 -16.20 -6.53
N ILE A 178 8.86 -16.72 -7.10
CA ILE A 178 8.96 -17.05 -8.53
C ILE A 178 7.88 -18.08 -8.91
N GLN A 179 7.68 -19.10 -8.09
CA GLN A 179 6.64 -20.12 -8.33
C GLN A 179 5.23 -19.52 -8.33
N GLN A 180 4.93 -18.62 -7.39
CA GLN A 180 3.63 -17.92 -7.34
C GLN A 180 3.39 -17.05 -8.57
N ILE A 181 4.41 -16.29 -9.00
CA ILE A 181 4.34 -15.46 -10.22
C ILE A 181 4.07 -16.34 -11.45
N ASN A 182 4.77 -17.47 -11.56
CA ASN A 182 4.58 -18.39 -12.68
C ASN A 182 3.17 -18.99 -12.70
N ALA A 183 2.62 -19.38 -11.54
CA ALA A 183 1.25 -19.87 -11.44
C ALA A 183 0.22 -18.81 -11.86
N GLN A 184 0.42 -17.55 -11.44
CA GLN A 184 -0.44 -16.44 -11.85
C GLN A 184 -0.38 -16.19 -13.36
N ASN A 185 0.83 -16.22 -13.93
CA ASN A 185 1.01 -16.04 -15.37
C ASN A 185 0.33 -17.14 -16.18
N GLN A 186 0.39 -18.40 -15.73
CA GLN A 186 -0.30 -19.52 -16.37
C GLN A 186 -1.83 -19.31 -16.34
N TYR A 187 -2.39 -18.88 -15.21
CA TYR A 187 -3.82 -18.59 -15.12
C TYR A 187 -4.24 -17.46 -16.07
N LEU A 188 -3.48 -16.36 -16.10
CA LEU A 188 -3.73 -15.23 -16.99
C LEU A 188 -3.65 -15.64 -18.46
N GLN A 189 -2.67 -16.47 -18.82
CA GLN A 189 -2.53 -17.01 -20.17
C GLN A 189 -3.74 -17.86 -20.57
N GLY A 190 -4.23 -18.72 -19.67
CA GLY A 190 -5.46 -19.48 -19.88
C GLY A 190 -6.68 -18.56 -20.13
N ARG A 191 -6.82 -17.50 -19.33
CA ARG A 191 -7.91 -16.53 -19.49
C ARG A 191 -7.83 -15.77 -20.82
N VAL A 192 -6.63 -15.39 -21.26
CA VAL A 192 -6.42 -14.74 -22.57
C VAL A 192 -6.85 -15.66 -23.71
N ASN A 193 -6.46 -16.94 -23.65
CA ASN A 193 -6.86 -17.93 -24.66
C ASN A 193 -8.38 -18.13 -24.71
N GLN A 194 -9.05 -18.16 -23.56
CA GLN A 194 -10.52 -18.24 -23.49
C GLN A 194 -11.18 -17.03 -24.14
N LEU A 195 -10.76 -15.81 -23.79
CA LEU A 195 -11.29 -14.58 -24.38
C LEU A 195 -11.06 -14.51 -25.89
N GLN A 196 -9.92 -15.03 -26.37
CA GLN A 196 -9.63 -15.13 -27.79
C GLN A 196 -10.63 -16.05 -28.51
N GLN A 197 -11.01 -17.17 -27.90
CA GLN A 197 -12.02 -18.09 -28.45
C GLN A 197 -13.42 -17.45 -28.46
N GLU A 198 -13.83 -16.84 -27.35
CA GLU A 198 -15.12 -16.13 -27.25
C GLU A 198 -15.22 -15.01 -28.30
N LYS A 199 -14.14 -14.24 -28.49
CA LYS A 199 -14.07 -13.22 -29.54
C LYS A 199 -14.27 -13.82 -30.94
N SER A 200 -13.63 -14.95 -31.24
CA SER A 200 -13.78 -15.62 -32.53
C SER A 200 -15.22 -16.07 -32.79
N GLN A 201 -15.86 -16.67 -31.78
CA GLN A 201 -17.27 -17.08 -31.86
C GLN A 201 -18.20 -15.88 -32.08
N LEU A 202 -17.98 -14.77 -31.36
CA LEU A 202 -18.78 -13.57 -31.53
C LEU A 202 -18.65 -12.98 -32.94
N CYS A 203 -17.45 -12.99 -33.51
CA CYS A 203 -17.23 -12.57 -34.90
C CYS A 203 -17.99 -13.45 -35.90
N GLN A 204 -18.00 -14.77 -35.71
CA GLN A 204 -18.77 -15.69 -36.55
C GLN A 204 -20.28 -15.42 -36.45
N ASN A 205 -20.79 -15.26 -35.23
CA ASN A 205 -22.20 -14.93 -34.99
C ASN A 205 -22.60 -13.61 -35.64
N TYR A 206 -21.76 -12.58 -35.53
CA TYR A 206 -21.98 -11.29 -36.17
C TYR A 206 -22.00 -11.40 -37.70
N SER A 207 -21.06 -12.15 -38.28
CA SER A 207 -21.02 -12.40 -39.72
C SER A 207 -22.30 -13.09 -40.21
N TYR A 208 -22.77 -14.10 -39.46
CA TYR A 208 -24.01 -14.81 -39.77
C TYR A 208 -25.25 -13.90 -39.70
N LEU A 209 -25.38 -13.09 -38.64
CA LEU A 209 -26.49 -12.16 -38.50
C LEU A 209 -26.50 -11.11 -39.62
N ASN A 210 -25.33 -10.59 -39.97
CA ASN A 210 -25.19 -9.65 -41.08
C ASN A 210 -25.61 -10.29 -42.41
N PHE A 211 -25.28 -11.56 -42.63
CA PHE A 211 -25.73 -12.31 -43.81
C PHE A 211 -27.25 -12.46 -43.85
N GLN A 212 -27.89 -12.84 -42.74
CA GLN A 212 -29.34 -12.93 -42.64
C GLN A 212 -30.03 -11.59 -42.91
N TYR A 213 -29.49 -10.50 -42.35
CA TYR A 213 -30.00 -9.16 -42.57
C TYR A 213 -29.96 -8.75 -44.05
N ASN A 214 -28.84 -9.03 -44.72
CA ASN A 214 -28.69 -8.74 -46.15
C ASN A 214 -29.68 -9.56 -47.00
N GLN A 215 -29.91 -10.83 -46.67
CA GLN A 215 -30.94 -11.64 -47.36
C GLN A 215 -32.34 -11.03 -47.18
N LEU A 216 -32.69 -10.62 -45.97
CA LEU A 216 -33.98 -9.99 -45.71
C LEU A 216 -34.14 -8.68 -46.50
N GLN A 217 -33.11 -7.83 -46.55
CA GLN A 217 -33.14 -6.62 -47.36
C GLN A 217 -33.38 -6.91 -48.85
N GLN A 218 -32.77 -7.96 -49.39
CA GLN A 218 -32.99 -8.36 -50.78
C GLN A 218 -34.44 -8.80 -51.01
N MET A 219 -35.02 -9.60 -50.11
CA MET A 219 -36.42 -9.98 -50.21
C MET A 219 -37.36 -8.76 -50.17
N VAL A 220 -37.14 -7.84 -49.23
CA VAL A 220 -37.97 -6.62 -49.10
C VAL A 220 -37.93 -5.78 -50.37
N ARG A 221 -36.75 -5.62 -50.99
CA ARG A 221 -36.60 -4.90 -52.27
C ARG A 221 -37.36 -5.55 -53.43
N GLN A 222 -37.49 -6.87 -53.43
CA GLN A 222 -38.24 -7.59 -54.46
C GLN A 222 -39.76 -7.54 -54.23
N THR A 223 -40.20 -7.52 -52.97
CA THR A 223 -41.63 -7.57 -52.62
C THR A 223 -42.30 -6.20 -52.56
N MET A 224 -41.57 -5.12 -52.27
CA MET A 224 -42.13 -3.77 -52.13
C MET A 224 -42.14 -3.06 -53.49
N PRO A 225 -43.31 -2.64 -54.02
CA PRO A 225 -43.36 -1.83 -55.22
C PRO A 225 -42.74 -0.44 -54.96
N PRO A 226 -42.04 0.15 -55.95
CA PRO A 226 -41.46 1.48 -55.79
C PRO A 226 -42.59 2.51 -55.63
N TYR A 227 -42.77 3.03 -54.42
CA TYR A 227 -43.65 4.17 -54.15
C TYR A 227 -42.97 5.48 -54.56
N SER A 228 -42.55 5.60 -55.81
CA SER A 228 -42.19 6.88 -56.39
C SER A 228 -43.42 7.45 -57.08
N LYS A 229 -44.28 8.15 -56.33
CA LYS A 229 -45.20 9.11 -56.97
C LYS A 229 -44.38 10.37 -57.27
N PRO A 230 -44.15 10.73 -58.54
CA PRO A 230 -43.57 12.02 -58.85
C PRO A 230 -44.57 13.09 -58.41
N TYR A 231 -44.17 13.94 -57.47
CA TYR A 231 -44.87 15.20 -57.22
C TYR A 231 -44.64 16.08 -58.44
N GLN A 232 -45.67 16.19 -59.29
CA GLN A 232 -45.72 17.25 -60.29
C GLN A 232 -46.21 18.53 -59.58
N PHE A 233 -45.33 19.52 -59.48
CA PHE A 233 -45.67 20.90 -59.15
C PHE A 233 -45.92 21.68 -60.44
#